data_AF-A0A8J4BJL1-F1
#
_entry.id   AF-A0A8J4BJL1-F1
#
_cell.length_a   1.000
_cell.length_b   1.000
_cell.length_c   1.000
_cell.angle_alpha   90.00
_cell.angle_beta   90.00
_cell.angle_gamma   90.00
#
_symmetry.space_group_name_H-M   'P 1'
#
loop_
_entity.id
_entity.type
_entity.pdbx_description
1 polymer ?
#
loop_
_entity_poly.entity_id
_entity_poly.type
_entity_poly.pdbx_seq_one_letter_code
_entity_poly.pdbx_strand_id
1 'polypeptide(L)'
;MALRQLLDDDDDMEFKELLLKHIAPGLGCIIAFLMFVSPLKAVLQVRASKHLGDLNPLPLVAIIANCAAWLLYGCINEDPYVILANEPGLLLGVFMAISCYGFADLKARDLMLKAFLFFAVLISGAGITISLFIKKDSTASLISGYTAVFVLLCYYGAPLSTIAEVLRSRSAASLYWPISIMNTVNGLLWVAYGTAVHDMFIAVPNAVGATFGLIQLALIQFYPAKKVAANGDDSEPLISDGKHVA
;
A
#
# COMPACT_ATOMS: atom_id res chain seq x y z
N MET A 1 24.14 15.81 -41.02
CA MET A 1 23.67 14.48 -40.62
C MET A 1 24.05 14.20 -39.17
N ALA A 2 25.33 14.23 -38.79
CA ALA A 2 25.78 14.06 -37.40
C ALA A 2 25.20 15.10 -36.40
N LEU A 3 25.14 16.39 -36.76
CA LEU A 3 24.55 17.42 -35.89
C LEU A 3 23.04 17.20 -35.64
N ARG A 4 22.31 16.73 -36.65
CA ARG A 4 20.88 16.44 -36.52
C ARG A 4 20.64 15.22 -35.63
N GLN A 5 21.49 14.20 -35.77
CA GLN A 5 21.45 13.01 -34.94
C GLN A 5 21.81 13.32 -33.47
N LEU A 6 22.77 14.23 -33.24
CA LEU A 6 23.10 14.70 -31.89
C LEU A 6 21.96 15.51 -31.25
N LEU A 7 21.22 16.30 -32.04
CA LEU A 7 20.05 17.02 -31.55
C LEU A 7 18.88 16.07 -31.25
N ASP A 8 18.63 15.09 -32.14
CA ASP A 8 17.60 14.07 -31.92
C ASP A 8 17.91 13.22 -30.67
N ASP A 9 19.18 12.84 -30.44
CA ASP A 9 19.61 12.09 -29.24
C ASP A 9 19.47 12.90 -27.94
N ASP A 10 19.66 14.23 -27.99
CA ASP A 10 19.53 15.13 -26.83
C ASP A 10 18.05 15.35 -26.46
N ASP A 11 17.19 15.57 -27.47
CA ASP A 11 15.74 15.69 -27.30
C ASP A 11 15.13 14.39 -26.71
N ASP A 12 15.57 13.22 -27.19
CA ASP A 12 15.11 11.91 -26.68
C ASP A 12 15.54 11.69 -25.22
N MET A 13 16.73 12.17 -24.85
CA MET A 13 17.24 12.09 -23.49
C MET A 13 16.45 13.00 -22.53
N GLU A 14 16.20 14.24 -22.93
CA GLU A 14 15.40 15.20 -22.16
C GLU A 14 13.96 14.69 -21.94
N PHE A 15 13.34 14.14 -22.99
CA PHE A 15 12.00 13.56 -22.89
C PHE A 15 11.96 12.36 -21.94
N LYS A 16 12.96 11.47 -22.01
CA LYS A 16 13.06 10.31 -21.12
C LYS A 16 13.25 10.74 -19.66
N GLU A 17 14.05 11.77 -19.41
CA GLU A 17 14.21 12.32 -18.06
C GLU A 17 12.89 12.90 -17.54
N LEU A 18 12.18 13.70 -18.35
CA LEU A 18 10.88 14.24 -17.99
C LEU A 18 9.86 13.16 -17.65
N LEU A 19 9.79 12.12 -18.50
CA LEU A 19 8.88 10.99 -18.29
C LEU A 19 9.18 10.24 -16.99
N LEU A 20 10.44 9.86 -16.78
CA LEU A 20 10.79 8.95 -15.69
C LEU A 20 10.95 9.67 -14.34
N LYS A 21 11.45 10.91 -14.33
CA LYS A 21 11.74 11.65 -13.10
C LYS A 21 10.61 12.57 -12.64
N HIS A 22 9.63 12.88 -13.51
CA HIS A 22 8.52 13.77 -13.15
C HIS A 22 7.14 13.20 -13.42
N ILE A 23 6.88 12.67 -14.62
CA ILE A 23 5.54 12.17 -14.97
C ILE A 23 5.25 10.86 -14.24
N ALA A 24 6.18 9.90 -14.28
CA ALA A 24 6.02 8.61 -13.63
C ALA A 24 5.77 8.72 -12.10
N PRO A 25 6.60 9.42 -11.31
CA PRO A 25 6.34 9.56 -9.88
C PRO A 25 5.13 10.45 -9.58
N GLY A 26 4.82 11.45 -10.42
CA GLY A 26 3.60 12.26 -10.29
C GLY A 26 2.33 11.42 -10.43
N LEU A 27 2.28 10.53 -11.43
CA LEU A 27 1.21 9.55 -11.57
C LEU A 27 1.19 8.55 -10.41
N GLY A 28 2.37 8.13 -9.93
CA GLY A 28 2.50 7.29 -8.74
C GLY A 28 1.86 7.94 -7.51
N CYS A 29 2.09 9.23 -7.28
CA CYS A 29 1.46 9.97 -6.18
C CYS A 29 -0.08 9.97 -6.29
N ILE A 30 -0.61 10.20 -7.50
CA ILE A 30 -2.07 10.22 -7.75
C ILE A 30 -2.68 8.83 -7.47
N ILE A 31 -2.07 7.77 -8.00
CA ILE A 31 -2.58 6.41 -7.80
C ILE A 31 -2.48 5.99 -6.32
N ALA A 32 -1.36 6.31 -5.65
CA ALA A 32 -1.20 6.06 -4.22
C ALA A 32 -2.32 6.74 -3.41
N PHE A 33 -2.64 8.00 -3.70
CA PHE A 33 -3.75 8.71 -3.06
C PHE A 33 -5.09 7.98 -3.25
N LEU A 34 -5.42 7.58 -4.49
CA LEU A 34 -6.65 6.84 -4.78
C LEU A 34 -6.72 5.51 -4.02
N MET A 35 -5.59 4.81 -3.90
CA MET A 35 -5.48 3.58 -3.11
C MET A 35 -5.72 3.82 -1.62
N PHE A 36 -5.20 4.91 -1.03
CA PHE A 36 -5.46 5.27 0.37
C PHE A 36 -6.91 5.68 0.64
N VAL A 37 -7.60 6.23 -0.37
CA VAL A 37 -9.02 6.57 -0.29
C VAL A 37 -9.92 5.34 -0.37
N SER A 38 -9.46 4.23 -0.96
CA SER A 38 -10.25 3.01 -1.13
C SER A 38 -10.98 2.52 0.14
N PRO A 39 -10.32 2.36 1.31
CA PRO A 39 -10.99 1.94 2.54
C PRO A 39 -11.88 3.02 3.18
N LEU A 40 -11.83 4.28 2.75
CA LEU A 40 -12.53 5.39 3.40
C LEU A 40 -14.04 5.16 3.48
N LYS A 41 -14.65 4.64 2.41
CA LYS A 41 -16.09 4.36 2.41
C LYS A 41 -16.48 3.33 3.48
N ALA A 42 -15.70 2.27 3.63
CA ALA A 42 -15.95 1.25 4.66
C ALA A 42 -15.79 1.83 6.07
N VAL A 43 -14.77 2.66 6.29
CA VAL A 43 -14.54 3.33 7.58
C VAL A 43 -15.67 4.30 7.92
N LEU A 44 -16.16 5.08 6.96
CA LEU A 44 -17.29 5.97 7.17
C LEU A 44 -18.57 5.20 7.52
N GLN A 45 -18.78 4.02 6.92
CA GLN A 45 -19.87 3.12 7.29
C GLN A 45 -19.73 2.62 8.73
N VAL A 46 -18.52 2.22 9.16
CA VAL A 46 -18.24 1.84 10.56
C VAL A 46 -18.58 2.98 11.53
N ARG A 47 -18.22 4.22 11.19
CA ARG A 47 -18.57 5.39 12.02
C ARG A 47 -20.08 5.62 12.10
N ALA A 48 -20.78 5.45 10.98
CA ALA A 48 -22.23 5.64 10.93
C ALA A 48 -22.99 4.54 11.68
N SER A 49 -22.57 3.28 11.52
CA SER A 49 -23.18 2.12 12.18
C SER A 49 -22.75 1.94 13.63
N LYS A 50 -21.65 2.57 14.04
CA LYS A 50 -20.96 2.35 15.33
C LYS A 50 -20.57 0.88 15.56
N HIS A 51 -20.36 0.14 14.48
CA HIS A 51 -20.03 -1.28 14.52
C HIS A 51 -18.97 -1.60 13.48
N LEU A 52 -17.89 -2.25 13.91
CA LEU A 52 -16.75 -2.57 13.04
C LEU A 52 -17.10 -3.64 11.98
N GLY A 53 -17.98 -4.58 12.31
CA GLY A 53 -18.32 -5.72 11.44
C GLY A 53 -17.09 -6.57 11.12
N ASP A 54 -16.97 -6.99 9.87
CA ASP A 54 -15.87 -7.84 9.38
C ASP A 54 -14.62 -7.06 8.97
N LEU A 55 -14.60 -5.73 9.16
CA LEU A 55 -13.45 -4.90 8.79
C LEU A 55 -12.28 -5.19 9.73
N ASN A 56 -11.20 -5.77 9.20
CA ASN A 56 -9.94 -5.89 9.93
C ASN A 56 -9.27 -4.51 10.03
N PRO A 57 -9.05 -3.96 11.24
CA PRO A 57 -8.47 -2.63 11.40
C PRO A 57 -6.93 -2.62 11.43
N LEU A 58 -6.28 -3.79 11.51
CA LEU A 58 -4.82 -3.88 11.58
C LEU A 58 -4.09 -3.33 10.34
N PRO A 59 -4.57 -3.54 9.10
CA PRO A 59 -3.98 -2.92 7.91
C PRO A 59 -3.92 -1.40 7.98
N LEU A 60 -4.85 -0.74 8.69
CA LEU A 60 -4.85 0.73 8.85
C LEU A 60 -3.62 1.20 9.64
N VAL A 61 -3.20 0.44 10.66
CA VAL A 61 -1.97 0.71 11.42
C VAL A 61 -0.74 0.47 10.56
N ALA A 62 -0.76 -0.56 9.71
CA ALA A 62 0.33 -0.84 8.79
C ALA A 62 0.50 0.24 7.71
N ILE A 63 -0.60 0.84 7.23
CA ILE A 63 -0.57 2.02 6.34
C ILE A 63 0.16 3.19 7.01
N ILE A 64 -0.19 3.51 8.26
CA ILE A 64 0.46 4.58 9.03
C ILE A 64 1.96 4.32 9.13
N ALA A 65 2.35 3.12 9.55
CA ALA A 65 3.75 2.75 9.70
C ALA A 65 4.53 2.87 8.38
N ASN A 66 3.98 2.33 7.29
CA ASN A 66 4.60 2.39 5.97
C ASN A 66 4.79 3.85 5.53
N CYS A 67 3.73 4.67 5.59
CA CYS A 67 3.80 6.06 5.17
C CYS A 67 4.78 6.86 6.03
N ALA A 68 4.79 6.67 7.36
CA ALA A 68 5.72 7.34 8.25
C ALA A 68 7.19 6.98 7.96
N ALA A 69 7.48 5.71 7.68
CA ALA A 69 8.83 5.28 7.35
C ALA A 69 9.31 5.84 6.00
N TRP A 70 8.44 5.88 4.99
CA TRP A 70 8.76 6.50 3.70
C TRP A 70 8.84 8.02 3.77
N LEU A 71 8.08 8.68 4.65
CA LEU A 71 8.25 10.11 4.91
C LEU A 71 9.59 10.42 5.56
N LEU A 72 10.03 9.60 6.53
CA LEU A 72 11.39 9.71 7.08
C LEU A 72 12.43 9.57 5.96
N TYR A 73 12.28 8.57 5.09
CA TYR A 73 13.17 8.37 3.95
C TYR A 73 13.18 9.55 2.99
N GLY A 74 12.00 10.00 2.55
CA GLY A 74 11.86 11.12 1.61
C GLY A 74 12.43 12.42 2.16
N CYS A 75 12.23 12.71 3.45
CA CYS A 75 12.81 13.90 4.09
C CYS A 75 14.34 13.83 4.16
N ILE A 76 14.92 12.66 4.46
CA ILE A 76 16.39 12.48 4.54
C ILE A 76 17.06 12.56 3.17
N ASN A 77 16.38 12.08 2.12
CA ASN A 77 16.91 12.09 0.75
C ASN A 77 16.42 13.29 -0.07
N GLU A 78 15.71 14.23 0.55
CA GLU A 78 15.11 15.41 -0.11
C GLU A 78 14.26 15.05 -1.35
N ASP A 79 13.56 13.91 -1.31
CA ASP A 79 12.73 13.42 -2.42
C ASP A 79 11.27 13.90 -2.26
N PRO A 80 10.83 14.91 -3.04
CA PRO A 80 9.49 15.46 -2.91
C PRO A 80 8.40 14.48 -3.33
N TYR A 81 8.67 13.57 -4.26
CA TYR A 81 7.67 12.63 -4.75
C TYR A 81 7.38 11.54 -3.71
N VAL A 82 8.42 11.01 -3.06
CA VAL A 82 8.24 10.05 -1.96
C VAL A 82 7.45 10.70 -0.83
N ILE A 83 7.72 11.98 -0.51
CA ILE A 83 6.97 12.72 0.51
C ILE A 83 5.50 12.86 0.09
N LEU A 84 5.24 13.41 -1.11
CA LEU A 84 3.88 13.67 -1.61
C LEU A 84 3.05 12.40 -1.78
N ALA A 85 3.68 11.28 -2.10
CA ALA A 85 3.00 9.99 -2.23
C ALA A 85 2.53 9.42 -0.88
N ASN A 86 3.24 9.71 0.21
CA ASN A 86 3.01 9.07 1.51
C ASN A 86 2.30 9.98 2.52
N GLU A 87 2.45 11.30 2.43
CA GLU A 87 1.81 12.24 3.36
C GLU A 87 0.28 12.09 3.43
N PRO A 88 -0.46 12.01 2.31
CA PRO A 88 -1.91 11.83 2.36
C PRO A 88 -2.30 10.48 2.96
N GLY A 89 -1.51 9.44 2.67
CA GLY A 89 -1.68 8.10 3.22
C GLY A 89 -1.50 8.06 4.73
N LEU A 90 -0.53 8.81 5.26
CA LEU A 90 -0.34 8.95 6.70
C LEU A 90 -1.55 9.60 7.36
N LEU A 91 -2.01 10.75 6.85
CA LEU A 91 -3.14 11.48 7.41
C LEU A 91 -4.44 10.67 7.36
N LEU A 92 -4.75 10.09 6.20
CA LEU A 92 -5.92 9.23 6.04
C LEU A 92 -5.80 7.98 6.92
N GLY A 93 -4.62 7.35 6.96
CA GLY A 93 -4.36 6.19 7.80
C GLY A 93 -4.65 6.45 9.27
N VAL A 94 -4.16 7.58 9.81
CA VAL A 94 -4.43 8.00 11.19
C VAL A 94 -5.93 8.21 11.43
N PHE A 95 -6.60 8.97 10.56
CA PHE A 95 -8.04 9.18 10.66
C PHE A 95 -8.82 7.86 10.66
N MET A 96 -8.46 6.95 9.76
CA MET A 96 -9.13 5.67 9.62
C MET A 96 -8.88 4.75 10.80
N ALA A 97 -7.62 4.64 11.26
CA ALA A 97 -7.26 3.82 12.40
C ALA A 97 -7.98 4.28 13.68
N ILE A 98 -8.00 5.59 13.97
CA ILE A 98 -8.72 6.14 15.13
C ILE A 98 -10.23 5.87 15.02
N SER A 99 -10.79 6.05 13.83
CA SER A 99 -12.22 5.82 13.59
C SER A 99 -12.63 4.37 13.85
N CYS A 100 -11.80 3.40 13.45
CA CYS A 100 -12.07 1.99 13.70
C CYS A 100 -11.74 1.54 15.12
N TYR A 101 -10.70 2.13 15.75
CA TYR A 101 -10.25 1.75 17.09
C TYR A 101 -11.39 1.82 18.12
N GLY A 102 -12.20 2.90 18.08
CA GLY A 102 -13.32 3.11 19.00
C GLY A 102 -14.44 2.07 18.90
N PHE A 103 -14.50 1.29 17.82
CA PHE A 103 -15.53 0.26 17.60
C PHE A 103 -14.97 -1.17 17.53
N ALA A 104 -13.64 -1.33 17.55
CA ALA A 104 -12.97 -2.62 17.60
C ALA A 104 -13.14 -3.30 18.97
N ASP A 105 -13.10 -4.64 18.98
CA ASP A 105 -13.06 -5.42 20.22
C ASP A 105 -11.71 -5.25 20.96
N LEU A 106 -11.65 -5.71 22.21
CA LEU A 106 -10.45 -5.56 23.05
C LEU A 106 -9.20 -6.23 22.43
N LYS A 107 -9.37 -7.39 21.78
CA LYS A 107 -8.24 -8.13 21.19
C LYS A 107 -7.69 -7.40 19.97
N ALA A 108 -8.56 -6.89 19.11
CA ALA A 108 -8.20 -6.09 17.96
C ALA A 108 -7.53 -4.77 18.37
N ARG A 109 -8.07 -4.08 19.38
CA ARG A 109 -7.46 -2.86 19.94
C ARG A 109 -6.06 -3.12 20.48
N ASP A 110 -5.88 -4.15 21.29
CA ASP A 110 -4.58 -4.53 21.84
C ASP A 110 -3.57 -4.82 20.72
N LEU A 111 -4.00 -5.52 19.67
CA LEU A 111 -3.14 -5.83 18.54
C LEU A 111 -2.77 -4.57 17.75
N MET A 112 -3.73 -3.67 17.50
CA MET A 112 -3.48 -2.38 16.87
C MET A 112 -2.47 -1.55 17.66
N LEU A 113 -2.64 -1.45 18.99
CA LEU A 113 -1.72 -0.71 19.86
C LEU A 113 -0.32 -1.31 19.87
N LYS A 114 -0.20 -2.64 20.01
CA LYS A 114 1.10 -3.33 19.97
C LYS A 114 1.81 -3.11 18.64
N ALA A 115 1.09 -3.23 17.52
CA ALA A 115 1.64 -2.97 16.19
C ALA A 115 2.07 -1.50 16.04
N PHE A 116 1.22 -0.56 16.47
CA PHE A 116 1.53 0.86 16.43
C PHE A 116 2.79 1.19 17.24
N LEU A 117 2.87 0.72 18.48
CA LEU A 117 4.03 0.95 19.36
C LEU A 117 5.30 0.32 18.79
N PHE A 118 5.22 -0.90 18.24
CA PHE A 118 6.37 -1.55 17.60
C PHE A 118 6.93 -0.70 16.45
N PHE A 119 6.08 -0.26 15.52
CA PHE A 119 6.52 0.56 14.40
C PHE A 119 6.94 1.96 14.84
N ALA A 120 6.24 2.56 15.81
CA ALA A 120 6.60 3.88 16.34
C ALA A 120 7.99 3.87 16.98
N VAL A 121 8.31 2.87 17.80
CA VAL A 121 9.65 2.72 18.42
C VAL A 121 10.71 2.50 17.35
N LEU A 122 10.44 1.65 16.35
CA LEU A 122 11.38 1.38 15.26
C LEU A 122 11.70 2.66 14.46
N ILE A 123 10.67 3.36 13.98
CA ILE A 123 10.82 4.54 13.10
C ILE A 123 11.39 5.73 13.88
N SER A 124 10.89 5.99 15.09
CA SER A 124 11.43 7.06 15.95
C SER A 124 12.86 6.75 16.39
N GLY A 125 13.20 5.50 16.70
CA GLY A 125 14.56 5.07 17.01
C GLY A 125 15.52 5.33 15.84
N ALA A 126 15.11 5.01 14.61
CA ALA A 126 15.88 5.34 13.41
C ALA A 126 16.08 6.86 13.25
N GLY A 127 15.00 7.64 13.38
CA GLY A 127 15.05 9.11 13.27
C GLY A 127 15.92 9.78 14.34
N ILE A 128 15.80 9.33 15.60
CA ILE A 128 16.65 9.80 16.71
C ILE A 128 18.11 9.44 16.46
N THR A 129 18.37 8.21 16.00
CA THR A 129 19.74 7.76 15.71
C THR A 129 20.39 8.62 14.63
N ILE A 130 19.67 8.86 13.54
CA ILE A 130 20.10 9.72 12.45
C ILE A 130 20.40 11.13 12.99
N SER A 131 19.45 11.73 13.71
CA SER A 131 19.53 13.12 14.15
C SER A 131 20.66 13.39 15.16
N LEU A 132 20.94 12.44 16.07
CA LEU A 132 21.89 12.64 17.15
C LEU A 132 23.29 12.10 16.86
N PHE A 133 23.41 11.04 16.05
CA PHE A 133 24.67 10.29 15.92
C PHE A 133 25.20 10.20 14.49
N ILE A 134 24.40 10.50 13.47
CA ILE A 134 24.81 10.34 12.07
C ILE A 134 25.07 11.71 11.45
N LYS A 135 26.32 11.95 11.05
CA LYS A 135 26.74 13.21 10.39
C LYS A 135 26.84 13.11 8.87
N LYS A 136 26.84 11.88 8.34
CA LYS A 136 27.03 11.63 6.91
C LYS A 136 25.69 11.28 6.27
N ASP A 137 25.29 12.07 5.28
CA ASP A 137 24.00 11.93 4.60
C ASP A 137 23.81 10.56 3.98
N SER A 138 24.87 9.99 3.37
CA SER A 138 24.80 8.63 2.81
C SER A 138 24.45 7.57 3.86
N THR A 139 24.91 7.74 5.10
CA THR A 139 24.62 6.78 6.19
C THR A 139 23.20 6.99 6.71
N ALA A 140 22.72 8.24 6.78
CA ALA A 140 21.35 8.55 7.14
C ALA A 140 20.35 7.98 6.11
N SER A 141 20.67 8.12 4.82
CA SER A 141 19.94 7.53 3.70
C SER A 141 19.87 6.00 3.82
N LEU A 142 20.99 5.32 4.11
CA LEU A 142 20.99 3.86 4.33
C LEU A 142 20.09 3.44 5.50
N ILE A 143 20.22 4.09 6.67
CA ILE A 143 19.42 3.73 7.86
C ILE A 143 17.93 3.94 7.60
N SER A 144 17.55 5.09 7.04
CA SER A 144 16.15 5.39 6.73
C SER A 144 15.62 4.44 5.64
N GLY A 145 16.42 4.12 4.62
CA GLY A 145 16.06 3.20 3.53
C GLY A 145 15.81 1.78 4.01
N TYR A 146 16.73 1.22 4.81
CA TYR A 146 16.52 -0.10 5.40
C TYR A 146 15.31 -0.13 6.34
N THR A 147 15.06 0.96 7.07
CA THR A 147 13.88 1.07 7.93
C THR A 147 12.59 1.07 7.10
N ALA A 148 12.51 1.88 6.05
CA ALA A 148 11.36 1.94 5.15
C ALA A 148 11.09 0.60 4.47
N VAL A 149 12.14 -0.05 3.93
CA VAL A 149 12.02 -1.37 3.30
C VAL A 149 11.56 -2.42 4.30
N PHE A 150 12.10 -2.45 5.52
CA PHE A 150 11.67 -3.42 6.54
C PHE A 150 10.18 -3.26 6.86
N VAL A 151 9.73 -2.03 7.09
CA VAL A 151 8.30 -1.75 7.37
C VAL A 151 7.43 -2.14 6.18
N LEU A 152 7.87 -1.86 4.95
CA LEU A 152 7.17 -2.24 3.73
C LEU A 152 7.07 -3.77 3.56
N LEU A 153 8.11 -4.52 3.93
CA LEU A 153 8.04 -5.99 3.93
C LEU A 153 7.02 -6.53 4.93
N CYS A 154 6.92 -5.92 6.12
CA CYS A 154 5.85 -6.23 7.06
C CYS A 154 4.47 -5.91 6.47
N TYR A 155 4.35 -4.76 5.78
CA TYR A 155 3.13 -4.34 5.09
C TYR A 155 2.69 -5.34 4.00
N TYR A 156 3.66 -5.91 3.27
CA TYR A 156 3.42 -6.97 2.28
C TYR A 156 2.93 -8.31 2.85
N GLY A 157 2.96 -8.49 4.17
CA GLY A 157 2.34 -9.64 4.80
C GLY A 157 0.85 -9.81 4.46
N ALA A 158 0.11 -8.69 4.34
CA ALA A 158 -1.31 -8.70 4.00
C ALA A 158 -1.59 -9.26 2.59
N PRO A 159 -1.03 -8.69 1.49
CA PRO A 159 -1.27 -9.23 0.16
C PRO A 159 -0.75 -10.66 -0.02
N LEU A 160 0.34 -11.04 0.66
CA LEU A 160 0.83 -12.42 0.62
C LEU A 160 -0.14 -13.40 1.30
N SER A 161 -0.70 -12.99 2.45
CA SER A 161 -1.76 -13.75 3.13
C SER A 161 -3.00 -13.92 2.24
N THR A 162 -3.42 -12.87 1.53
CA THR A 162 -4.56 -12.94 0.60
C THR A 162 -4.26 -13.88 -0.57
N ILE A 163 -3.07 -13.81 -1.17
CA ILE A 163 -2.64 -14.73 -2.23
C ILE A 163 -2.69 -16.19 -1.74
N ALA A 164 -2.14 -16.46 -0.55
CA ALA A 164 -2.16 -17.79 0.05
C ALA A 164 -3.59 -18.30 0.30
N GLU A 165 -4.48 -17.41 0.76
CA GLU A 165 -5.88 -17.72 0.98
C GLU A 165 -6.61 -18.09 -0.32
N VAL A 166 -6.39 -17.35 -1.41
CA VAL A 166 -6.97 -17.65 -2.72
C VAL A 166 -6.49 -19.00 -3.24
N LEU A 167 -5.20 -19.30 -3.12
CA LEU A 167 -4.62 -20.59 -3.54
C LEU A 167 -5.21 -21.77 -2.74
N ARG A 168 -5.42 -21.59 -1.44
CA ARG A 168 -5.98 -22.61 -0.54
C ARG A 168 -7.48 -22.81 -0.76
N SER A 169 -8.24 -21.72 -0.80
CA SER A 169 -9.70 -21.74 -0.95
C SER A 169 -10.16 -21.96 -2.39
N ARG A 170 -9.25 -21.80 -3.36
CA ARG A 170 -9.55 -21.86 -4.80
C ARG A 170 -10.62 -20.84 -5.21
N SER A 171 -10.70 -19.71 -4.52
CA SER A 171 -11.67 -18.62 -4.73
C SER A 171 -10.98 -17.26 -4.70
N ALA A 172 -11.23 -16.41 -5.70
CA ALA A 172 -10.71 -15.05 -5.77
C ALA A 172 -11.60 -14.00 -5.07
N ALA A 173 -12.54 -14.41 -4.21
CA ALA A 173 -13.54 -13.51 -3.61
C ALA A 173 -12.93 -12.41 -2.71
N SER A 174 -11.74 -12.63 -2.16
CA SER A 174 -11.00 -11.64 -1.36
C SER A 174 -10.17 -10.66 -2.19
N LEU A 175 -10.06 -10.86 -3.51
CA LEU A 175 -9.32 -9.98 -4.41
C LEU A 175 -10.26 -9.06 -5.19
N TYR A 176 -9.93 -7.77 -5.21
CA TYR A 176 -10.66 -6.77 -5.97
C TYR A 176 -9.79 -6.26 -7.13
N TRP A 177 -10.19 -6.59 -8.37
CA TRP A 177 -9.37 -6.37 -9.56
C TRP A 177 -8.90 -4.91 -9.77
N PRO A 178 -9.68 -3.85 -9.50
CA PRO A 178 -9.21 -2.48 -9.70
C PRO A 178 -8.05 -2.14 -8.75
N ILE A 179 -8.10 -2.63 -7.51
CA ILE A 179 -7.01 -2.42 -6.54
C ILE A 179 -5.76 -3.20 -6.94
N SER A 180 -5.90 -4.42 -7.46
CA SER A 180 -4.75 -5.17 -7.99
C SER A 180 -4.10 -4.47 -9.19
N ILE A 181 -4.89 -3.92 -10.13
CA ILE A 181 -4.35 -3.11 -11.24
C ILE A 181 -3.65 -1.85 -10.72
N MET A 182 -4.30 -1.09 -9.84
CA MET A 182 -3.71 0.13 -9.27
C MET A 182 -2.39 -0.17 -8.55
N ASN A 183 -2.32 -1.24 -7.74
CA ASN A 183 -1.10 -1.69 -7.09
C ASN A 183 0.01 -2.02 -8.10
N THR A 184 -0.31 -2.79 -9.16
CA THR A 184 0.67 -3.15 -10.19
C THR A 184 1.19 -1.92 -10.92
N VAL A 185 0.29 -1.05 -11.41
CA VAL A 185 0.67 0.15 -12.14
C VAL A 185 1.48 1.10 -11.25
N ASN A 186 1.02 1.34 -10.02
CA ASN A 186 1.77 2.14 -9.06
C ASN A 186 3.17 1.58 -8.81
N GLY A 187 3.29 0.27 -8.55
CA GLY A 187 4.59 -0.39 -8.37
C GLY A 187 5.51 -0.21 -9.58
N LEU A 188 5.01 -0.39 -10.80
CA LEU A 188 5.80 -0.18 -12.02
C LEU A 188 6.25 1.27 -12.21
N LEU A 189 5.40 2.26 -11.87
CA LEU A 189 5.77 3.68 -11.90
C LEU A 189 6.90 3.98 -10.91
N TRP A 190 6.83 3.45 -9.69
CA TRP A 190 7.90 3.60 -8.69
C TRP A 190 9.18 2.85 -9.06
N VAL A 191 9.09 1.70 -9.73
CA VAL A 191 10.26 1.02 -10.31
C VAL A 191 10.91 1.89 -11.38
N ALA A 192 10.11 2.46 -12.29
CA ALA A 192 10.61 3.34 -13.34
C ALA A 192 11.28 4.60 -12.75
N TYR A 193 10.66 5.22 -11.75
CA TYR A 193 11.23 6.36 -11.04
C TYR A 193 12.51 6.00 -10.30
N GLY A 194 12.48 4.99 -9.43
CA GLY A 194 13.62 4.56 -8.62
C GLY A 194 14.82 4.16 -9.47
N THR A 195 14.60 3.49 -10.61
CA THR A 195 15.71 3.17 -11.53
C THR A 195 16.28 4.43 -12.20
N ALA A 196 15.44 5.41 -12.54
CA ALA A 196 15.87 6.67 -13.17
C ALA A 196 16.63 7.61 -12.23
N VAL A 197 16.34 7.58 -10.92
CA VAL A 197 17.09 8.33 -9.90
C VAL A 197 18.20 7.49 -9.23
N HIS A 198 18.46 6.29 -9.74
CA HIS A 198 19.44 5.34 -9.20
C HIS A 198 19.23 4.96 -7.72
N ASP A 199 17.97 4.96 -7.28
CA ASP A 199 17.57 4.60 -5.92
C ASP A 199 16.99 3.18 -5.87
N MET A 200 17.81 2.24 -5.39
CA MET A 200 17.41 0.85 -5.23
C MET A 200 16.50 0.60 -4.03
N PHE A 201 16.48 1.49 -3.02
CA PHE A 201 15.51 1.40 -1.94
C PHE A 201 14.10 1.63 -2.47
N ILE A 202 13.92 2.50 -3.46
CA ILE A 202 12.64 2.69 -4.13
C ILE A 202 12.39 1.56 -5.13
N ALA A 203 13.32 1.29 -6.05
CA ALA A 203 13.06 0.40 -7.19
C ALA A 203 12.78 -1.05 -6.78
N VAL A 204 13.63 -1.65 -5.93
CA VAL A 204 13.59 -3.08 -5.63
C VAL A 204 12.29 -3.51 -4.93
N PRO A 205 11.87 -2.90 -3.80
CA PRO A 205 10.66 -3.36 -3.13
C PRO A 205 9.39 -3.03 -3.90
N ASN A 206 9.38 -1.99 -4.74
CA ASN A 206 8.26 -1.72 -5.64
C ASN A 206 8.17 -2.77 -6.76
N ALA A 207 9.29 -3.30 -7.26
CA ALA A 207 9.28 -4.43 -8.20
C ALA A 207 8.67 -5.70 -7.56
N VAL A 208 8.99 -5.96 -6.28
CA VAL A 208 8.37 -7.05 -5.51
C VAL A 208 6.85 -6.82 -5.37
N GLY A 209 6.43 -5.60 -5.02
CA GLY A 209 5.01 -5.23 -4.93
C GLY A 209 4.27 -5.37 -6.27
N ALA A 210 4.86 -4.90 -7.36
CA ALA A 210 4.30 -5.06 -8.71
C ALA A 210 4.14 -6.54 -9.08
N THR A 211 5.11 -7.38 -8.71
CA THR A 211 5.04 -8.84 -8.89
C THR A 211 3.87 -9.44 -8.12
N PHE A 212 3.64 -9.03 -6.87
CA PHE A 212 2.45 -9.46 -6.13
C PHE A 212 1.15 -9.03 -6.80
N GLY A 213 1.08 -7.79 -7.30
CA GLY A 213 -0.09 -7.33 -8.04
C GLY A 213 -0.35 -8.15 -9.32
N LEU A 214 0.70 -8.48 -10.08
CA LEU A 214 0.60 -9.35 -11.26
C LEU A 214 0.11 -10.76 -10.89
N ILE A 215 0.61 -11.32 -9.78
CA ILE A 215 0.13 -12.60 -9.27
C ILE A 215 -1.36 -12.50 -8.90
N GLN A 216 -1.79 -11.45 -8.21
CA GLN A 216 -3.20 -11.24 -7.87
C GLN A 216 -4.09 -11.17 -9.12
N LEU A 217 -3.67 -10.45 -10.15
CA LEU A 217 -4.40 -10.36 -11.42
C LEU A 217 -4.52 -11.72 -12.10
N ALA A 218 -3.44 -12.50 -12.14
CA ALA A 218 -3.47 -13.86 -12.65
C ALA A 218 -4.45 -14.74 -11.85
N LEU A 219 -4.42 -14.66 -10.51
CA LEU A 219 -5.33 -15.42 -9.65
C LEU A 219 -6.80 -15.05 -9.88
N ILE A 220 -7.12 -13.76 -10.07
CA ILE A 220 -8.47 -13.31 -10.42
C ILE A 220 -8.93 -13.94 -11.74
N GLN A 221 -8.04 -14.09 -12.71
CA GLN A 221 -8.35 -14.69 -14.00
C GLN A 221 -8.56 -16.21 -13.92
N PHE A 222 -7.78 -16.91 -13.09
CA PHE A 222 -7.82 -18.37 -13.01
C PHE A 222 -8.80 -18.94 -11.97
N TYR A 223 -9.18 -18.17 -10.95
CA TYR A 223 -10.09 -18.62 -9.90
C TYR A 223 -11.42 -17.85 -9.90
N PRO A 224 -12.57 -18.54 -9.90
CA PRO A 224 -13.86 -17.86 -9.78
C PRO A 224 -14.02 -17.23 -8.40
N ALA A 225 -14.73 -16.11 -8.32
CA ALA A 225 -15.16 -15.52 -7.06
C ALA A 225 -16.34 -16.32 -6.47
N LYS A 226 -16.03 -17.39 -5.72
CA LYS A 226 -17.04 -18.15 -4.97
C LYS A 226 -17.24 -17.48 -3.62
N LYS A 227 -18.47 -17.04 -3.33
CA LYS A 227 -18.84 -16.65 -1.96
C LYS A 227 -18.67 -17.87 -1.06
N VAL A 228 -17.88 -17.74 0.00
CA VAL A 228 -17.84 -18.75 1.06
C VAL A 228 -19.24 -18.77 1.65
N ALA A 229 -19.98 -19.86 1.46
CA ALA A 229 -21.16 -20.11 2.26
C ALA A 229 -20.67 -20.15 3.71
N ALA A 230 -21.11 -19.21 4.53
CA ALA A 230 -20.89 -19.26 5.97
C ALA A 230 -21.29 -20.67 6.43
N ASN A 231 -20.39 -21.33 7.16
CA ASN A 231 -20.52 -22.73 7.58
C ASN A 231 -21.96 -23.06 8.00
N GLY A 232 -22.45 -24.19 7.48
CA GLY A 232 -23.80 -24.70 7.70
C GLY A 232 -24.19 -24.74 9.17
N ASP A 233 -25.21 -23.97 9.48
CA ASP A 233 -26.28 -24.47 10.32
C ASP A 233 -27.31 -25.05 9.34
N ASP A 234 -27.45 -26.37 9.33
CA ASP A 234 -28.52 -27.07 8.64
C ASP A 234 -29.84 -26.72 9.34
N SER A 235 -30.38 -25.54 9.03
CA SER A 235 -31.79 -25.26 9.19
C SER A 235 -32.39 -25.06 7.80
N GLU A 236 -33.15 -26.07 7.40
CA GLU A 236 -34.06 -26.08 6.25
C GLU A 236 -34.66 -24.68 5.97
N PRO A 237 -34.58 -24.17 4.74
CA PRO A 237 -35.44 -23.06 4.37
C PRO A 237 -36.86 -23.59 4.25
N LEU A 238 -37.68 -23.28 5.26
CA LEU A 238 -39.13 -23.37 5.15
C LEU A 238 -39.57 -22.49 3.98
N ILE A 239 -40.01 -23.15 2.91
CA ILE A 239 -40.74 -22.55 1.80
C ILE A 239 -42.01 -21.91 2.37
N SER A 240 -42.24 -20.62 2.12
CA SER A 240 -43.52 -20.18 1.53
C SER A 240 -43.39 -18.82 0.87
N ASP A 241 -43.58 -18.83 -0.45
CA ASP A 241 -44.39 -17.88 -1.23
C ASP A 241 -44.20 -16.37 -1.06
N GLY A 242 -43.84 -15.74 -2.18
CA GLY A 242 -44.73 -14.68 -2.67
C GLY A 242 -44.05 -13.44 -3.23
N LYS A 243 -44.02 -13.42 -4.58
CA LYS A 243 -44.19 -12.27 -5.46
C LYS A 243 -42.97 -11.42 -5.79
N HIS A 244 -42.44 -11.72 -6.99
CA HIS A 244 -42.07 -10.71 -7.99
C HIS A 244 -43.12 -9.59 -8.08
N VAL A 245 -42.71 -8.33 -7.98
CA VAL A 245 -43.18 -7.23 -8.86
C VAL A 245 -42.11 -6.12 -8.90
N ALA A 246 -41.73 -5.76 -10.15
CA ALA A 246 -41.11 -4.53 -10.67
C ALA A 246 -39.77 -4.04 -10.11
#